data_AF-A0A2M7PQ60-F1
#
_entry.id   AF-A0A2M7PQ60-F1
#
_cell.length_a   1.000
_cell.length_b   1.000
_cell.length_c   1.000
_cell.angle_alpha   90.00
_cell.angle_beta   90.00
_cell.angle_gamma   90.00
#
_symmetry.space_group_name_H-M   'P 1'
#
loop_
_entity.id
_entity.type
_entity.pdbx_description
1 polymer ?
#
loop_
_entity_poly.entity_id
_entity_poly.type
_entity_poly.pdbx_seq_one_letter_code
_entity_poly.pdbx_strand_id
1 'polypeptide(L)'
;ITDKFAQRVFQSIRKAGIKCLSFKFATFNSKDELKKFLADLDIIITSPGRKKEVEKLISPQTPLIEFIYVPDKGSINMLKLAILDLKSEGGRIEKK
;
A
#
# COMPACT_ATOMS: atom_id res chain seq x y z
N ILE A 1 -4.58 -5.76 -2.59
CA ILE A 1 -4.76 -4.38 -2.06
C ILE A 1 -6.26 -4.14 -1.92
N THR A 2 -6.73 -3.53 -0.83
CA THR A 2 -8.15 -3.22 -0.63
C THR A 2 -8.38 -1.72 -0.81
N ASP A 3 -9.62 -1.30 -1.11
CA ASP A 3 -9.98 0.12 -1.21
C ASP A 3 -9.60 0.91 0.05
N LYS A 4 -9.74 0.28 1.23
CA LYS A 4 -9.30 0.86 2.51
C LYS A 4 -7.81 1.18 2.53
N PHE A 5 -6.98 0.33 1.92
CA PHE A 5 -5.54 0.60 1.82
C PHE A 5 -5.25 1.77 0.87
N ALA A 6 -5.89 1.80 -0.30
CA ALA A 6 -5.76 2.93 -1.24
C ALA A 6 -6.18 4.26 -0.59
N GLN A 7 -7.28 4.26 0.17
CA GLN A 7 -7.72 5.43 0.95
C GLN A 7 -6.69 5.87 2.00
N ARG A 8 -6.06 4.93 2.71
CA ARG A 8 -5.01 5.26 3.69
C ARG A 8 -3.79 5.91 3.03
N VAL A 9 -3.33 5.34 1.91
CA VAL A 9 -2.22 5.91 1.13
C VAL A 9 -2.58 7.32 0.68
N PHE A 10 -3.79 7.51 0.14
CA PHE A 10 -4.27 8.82 -0.31
C PHE A 10 -4.31 9.86 0.82
N GLN A 11 -4.80 9.47 2.01
CA GLN A 11 -4.80 10.35 3.17
C GLN A 11 -3.38 10.77 3.58
N SER A 12 -2.42 9.85 3.54
CA SER A 12 -1.01 10.16 3.86
C SER A 12 -0.40 11.12 2.84
N ILE A 13 -0.67 10.94 1.53
CA ILE A 13 -0.23 11.85 0.46
C ILE A 13 -0.80 13.26 0.69
N ARG A 14 -2.09 13.38 0.97
CA ARG A 14 -2.73 14.67 1.27
C ARG A 14 -2.15 15.34 2.51
N LYS A 15 -1.90 14.58 3.58
CA LYS A 15 -1.30 15.09 4.83
C LYS A 15 0.13 15.58 4.62
N ALA A 16 0.86 15.03 3.65
CA ALA A 16 2.18 15.51 3.25
C ALA A 16 2.15 16.81 2.43
N GLY A 17 0.97 17.39 2.17
CA GLY A 17 0.81 18.64 1.42
C GLY A 17 0.85 18.48 -0.10
N ILE A 18 0.89 17.24 -0.60
CA ILE A 18 0.88 16.95 -2.04
C ILE A 18 -0.55 17.16 -2.56
N LYS A 19 -0.71 18.13 -3.47
CA LYS A 19 -1.99 18.43 -4.11
C LYS A 19 -2.10 17.69 -5.43
N CYS A 20 -3.13 16.88 -5.58
CA CYS A 20 -3.49 16.21 -6.83
C CYS A 20 -4.89 16.65 -7.24
N LEU A 21 -5.07 17.04 -8.51
CA LEU A 21 -6.38 17.46 -9.05
C LEU A 21 -7.37 16.30 -9.10
N SER A 22 -6.88 15.11 -9.48
CA SER A 22 -7.65 13.88 -9.58
C SER A 22 -6.79 12.71 -9.11
N PHE A 23 -7.37 11.83 -8.30
CA PHE A 23 -6.72 10.62 -7.84
C PHE A 23 -7.58 9.42 -8.21
N LYS A 24 -7.01 8.51 -9.01
CA LYS A 24 -7.64 7.25 -9.40
C LYS A 24 -6.80 6.11 -8.81
N PHE A 25 -7.46 5.06 -8.33
CA PHE A 25 -6.77 3.84 -7.89
C PHE A 25 -7.45 2.62 -8.48
N ALA A 26 -6.67 1.54 -8.64
CA ALA A 26 -7.15 0.28 -9.16
C ALA A 26 -6.36 -0.89 -8.58
N THR A 27 -7.00 -2.05 -8.52
CA THR A 27 -6.39 -3.31 -8.06
C THR A 27 -6.60 -4.43 -9.06
N PHE A 28 -6.68 -4.09 -10.35
CA PHE A 28 -6.95 -5.05 -11.43
C PHE A 28 -5.87 -6.14 -11.48
N ASN A 29 -6.34 -7.37 -11.65
CA ASN A 29 -5.50 -8.53 -12.00
C ASN A 29 -5.47 -8.75 -13.52
N SER A 30 -6.46 -8.24 -14.25
CA SER A 30 -6.50 -8.30 -15.72
C SER A 30 -5.54 -7.28 -16.32
N LYS A 31 -4.67 -7.76 -17.22
CA LYS A 31 -3.70 -6.92 -17.93
C LYS A 31 -4.39 -5.89 -18.83
N ASP A 32 -5.50 -6.26 -19.47
CA ASP A 32 -6.21 -5.37 -20.40
C ASP A 32 -6.94 -4.24 -19.68
N GLU A 33 -7.55 -4.54 -18.53
CA GLU A 33 -8.16 -3.52 -17.67
C GLU A 33 -7.11 -2.57 -17.12
N LEU A 34 -5.97 -3.11 -16.66
CA LEU A 34 -4.85 -2.31 -16.19
C LEU A 34 -4.33 -1.38 -17.30
N LYS A 35 -4.11 -1.90 -18.51
CA LYS A 35 -3.61 -1.10 -19.64
C LYS A 35 -4.56 0.05 -19.97
N LYS A 36 -5.88 -0.20 -20.02
CA LYS A 36 -6.90 0.83 -20.25
C LYS A 36 -6.89 1.89 -19.14
N PHE A 37 -6.80 1.47 -17.89
CA PHE A 37 -6.76 2.37 -16.74
C PHE A 37 -5.53 3.29 -16.74
N LEU A 38 -4.38 2.77 -17.16
CA LEU A 38 -3.12 3.50 -17.16
C LEU A 38 -2.99 4.53 -18.31
N ALA A 39 -3.80 4.41 -19.36
CA ALA A 39 -3.66 5.22 -20.58
C ALA A 39 -3.87 6.73 -20.34
N ASP A 40 -4.72 7.09 -19.37
CA ASP A 40 -5.14 8.48 -19.11
C ASP A 40 -4.52 9.05 -17.82
N LEU A 41 -3.37 8.54 -17.39
CA LEU A 41 -2.72 8.96 -16.14
C LEU A 41 -1.42 9.72 -16.40
N ASP A 42 -1.31 10.89 -15.78
CA ASP A 42 -0.11 11.73 -15.88
C ASP A 42 1.05 11.21 -15.03
N ILE A 43 0.75 10.62 -13.86
CA ILE A 43 1.73 10.11 -12.91
C ILE A 43 1.17 8.81 -12.33
N ILE A 44 2.01 7.78 -12.27
CA ILE A 44 1.61 6.47 -11.76
C ILE A 44 2.42 6.15 -10.52
N ILE A 45 1.72 5.76 -9.46
CA ILE A 45 2.30 5.26 -8.22
C ILE A 45 1.95 3.78 -8.10
N THR A 46 2.93 2.92 -7.85
CA THR A 46 2.72 1.49 -7.74
C THR A 46 3.50 0.86 -6.58
N SER A 47 3.03 -0.28 -6.10
CA SER A 47 3.77 -1.09 -5.13
C SER A 47 4.99 -1.75 -5.79
N PRO A 48 6.08 -2.03 -5.06
CA PRO A 48 7.29 -2.64 -5.61
C PRO A 48 7.05 -3.89 -6.45
N GLY A 49 6.19 -4.80 -5.97
CA GLY A 49 5.88 -6.05 -6.66
C GLY A 49 5.22 -5.89 -8.04
N ARG A 50 4.67 -4.71 -8.36
CA ARG A 50 3.98 -4.43 -9.63
C ARG A 50 4.75 -3.49 -10.56
N LYS A 51 5.88 -2.95 -10.14
CA LYS A 51 6.63 -1.96 -10.93
C LYS A 51 6.95 -2.47 -12.34
N LYS A 52 7.57 -3.66 -12.44
CA LYS A 52 7.95 -4.27 -13.72
C LYS A 52 6.77 -4.58 -14.64
N GLU A 53 5.60 -4.87 -14.08
CA GLU A 53 4.37 -5.12 -14.85
C GLU A 53 3.87 -3.80 -15.46
N VAL A 54 3.75 -2.76 -14.62
CA VAL A 54 3.25 -1.45 -15.01
C VAL A 54 4.19 -0.76 -16.00
N GLU A 55 5.50 -0.83 -15.78
CA GLU A 55 6.53 -0.26 -16.65
C GLU A 55 6.44 -0.75 -18.10
N LYS A 56 6.01 -2.01 -18.31
CA LYS A 56 5.81 -2.57 -19.66
C LYS A 56 4.53 -2.12 -20.35
N LEU A 57 3.60 -1.49 -19.63
CA LEU A 57 2.28 -1.11 -20.12
C LEU A 57 2.13 0.38 -20.41
N ILE A 58 3.06 1.19 -19.92
CA ILE A 58 3.01 2.65 -19.96
C ILE A 58 3.97 3.19 -21.01
N SER A 59 3.76 4.44 -21.42
CA SER A 59 4.74 5.15 -22.23
C SER A 59 6.03 5.35 -21.42
N PRO A 60 7.23 5.28 -22.04
CA PRO A 60 8.50 5.59 -21.38
C PRO A 60 8.57 7.01 -20.80
N GLN A 61 7.72 7.92 -21.29
CA GLN A 61 7.62 9.29 -20.82
C GLN A 61 6.71 9.45 -19.59
N THR A 62 5.87 8.45 -19.28
CA THR A 62 4.98 8.50 -18.11
C THR A 62 5.77 8.24 -16.82
N PRO A 63 5.80 9.19 -15.87
CA PRO A 63 6.46 8.99 -14.58
C PRO A 63 5.87 7.82 -13.80
N LEU A 64 6.73 6.85 -13.46
CA LEU A 64 6.40 5.70 -12.63
C LEU A 64 7.18 5.75 -11.31
N ILE A 65 6.45 5.93 -10.21
CA ILE A 65 7.00 6.01 -8.86
C ILE A 65 6.69 4.71 -8.13
N GLU A 66 7.73 4.06 -7.64
CA GLU A 66 7.58 2.97 -6.69
C GLU A 66 7.35 3.53 -5.29
N PHE A 67 6.24 3.13 -4.65
CA PHE A 67 5.87 3.62 -3.33
C PHE A 67 5.79 2.49 -2.31
N ILE A 68 6.62 2.60 -1.28
CA ILE A 68 6.73 1.63 -0.18
C ILE A 68 6.01 2.21 1.03
N TYR A 69 4.93 1.55 1.44
CA TYR A 69 4.19 1.89 2.65
C TYR A 69 4.36 0.77 3.68
N VAL A 70 5.33 0.93 4.57
CA VAL A 70 5.63 -0.04 5.63
C VAL A 70 5.41 0.59 7.00
N PRO A 71 4.89 -0.17 7.98
CA PRO A 71 4.86 0.25 9.36
C PRO A 71 6.29 0.46 9.89
N ASP A 72 6.47 1.44 10.78
CA ASP A 72 7.76 1.69 11.39
C ASP A 72 8.15 0.56 12.37
N LYS A 73 9.45 0.48 12.66
CA LYS A 73 10.02 -0.56 13.54
C LYS A 73 9.40 -0.55 14.94
N GLY A 74 9.09 0.64 15.48
CA GLY A 74 8.47 0.79 16.79
C GLY A 74 7.06 0.19 16.81
N SER A 75 6.24 0.52 15.81
CA SER A 75 4.90 -0.07 15.64
C SER A 75 4.94 -1.60 15.56
N ILE A 76 5.89 -2.17 14.82
CA ILE A 76 6.04 -3.64 14.71
C ILE A 76 6.51 -4.28 16.02
N ASN A 77 7.40 -3.62 16.75
CA ASN A 77 7.85 -4.10 18.05
C ASN A 77 6.71 -4.09 19.08
N MET A 78 5.92 -3.02 19.12
CA MET A 78 4.74 -2.91 19.98
C MET A 78 3.73 -4.03 19.70
N LEU A 79 3.44 -4.30 18.42
CA LEU A 79 2.57 -5.40 18.03
C LEU A 79 3.14 -6.76 18.49
N LYS A 80 4.45 -6.97 18.33
CA LYS A 80 5.12 -8.20 18.79
C LYS A 80 4.96 -8.40 20.30
N LEU A 81 5.19 -7.36 21.09
CA LEU A 81 5.04 -7.41 22.56
C LEU A 81 3.59 -7.72 22.95
N ALA A 82 2.61 -7.02 22.36
CA ALA A 82 1.20 -7.26 22.63
C ALA A 82 0.77 -8.71 22.33
N ILE A 83 1.26 -9.30 21.22
CA ILE A 83 1.01 -10.71 20.89
C ILE A 83 1.65 -11.65 21.91
N LEU A 84 2.86 -11.34 22.38
CA LEU A 84 3.55 -12.14 23.41
C LEU A 84 2.81 -12.09 24.74
N ASP A 85 2.36 -10.91 25.17
CA ASP A 85 1.60 -10.74 26.42
C ASP A 85 0.31 -11.56 26.39
N LEU A 86 -0.47 -11.46 25.31
CA LEU A 86 -1.69 -12.25 25.11
C LEU A 86 -1.44 -13.77 25.13
N LYS A 87 -0.32 -14.21 24.54
CA LYS A 87 0.08 -15.63 24.58
C LYS A 87 0.55 -16.06 25.96
N SER A 88 1.16 -15.16 26.73
CA SER A 88 1.64 -15.41 28.09
C SER A 88 0.48 -15.53 29.08
N GLU A 89 -0.55 -14.70 28.91
CA GLU A 89 -1.79 -14.76 29.70
C GLU A 89 -2.61 -16.03 29.40
N GLY A 90 -2.54 -16.56 28.17
CA GLY A 90 -3.10 -17.86 27.80
C GLY A 90 -2.40 -19.09 28.43
N GLY A 91 -1.34 -18.89 29.22
CA GLY A 91 -0.57 -19.94 29.90
C GLY A 91 -0.68 -19.95 31.43
N ARG A 92 -1.46 -19.05 32.04
CA ARG A 92 -1.77 -19.11 33.48
C ARG A 92 -3.19 -19.61 33.70
N ILE A 93 -3.37 -20.92 33.46
CA ILE A 93 -4.39 -21.65 34.22
C ILE A 93 -3.82 -21.84 35.63
N GLU A 94 -4.59 -21.31 36.58
CA GLU A 94 -4.50 -21.43 38.04
C GLU A 94 -3.52 -22.50 38.56
N LYS A 95 -2.56 -22.06 39.38
CA LYS A 95 -2.08 -22.92 40.48
C LYS A 95 -2.73 -22.41 41.76
N LYS A 96 -3.84 -23.06 42.11
CA LYS A 96 -4.38 -23.11 43.46
C LYS A 96 -3.45 -23.90 44.36
#